data_AF-A0A5S5CHL5-F1
#
_entry.id   AF-A0A5S5CHL5-F1
#
_cell.length_a   1.000
_cell.length_b   1.000
_cell.length_c   1.000
_cell.angle_alpha   90.00
_cell.angle_beta   90.00
_cell.angle_gamma   90.00
#
_symmetry.space_group_name_H-M   'P 1'
#
loop_
_entity.id
_entity.type
_entity.pdbx_description
1 polymer ?
#
loop_
_entity_poly.entity_id
_entity_poly.type
_entity_poly.pdbx_seq_one_letter_code
_entity_poly.pdbx_strand_id
1 'polypeptide(L)'
;MLVGKGAVREMANEIDKVVRDIDQITQSKIDRVSDKIDSELNSCGRELTNAASTLNQIKPLIDRLVAQVGQNAPDHVQVLVTSIAQEVMSKVVAAGGNIDEVQKNIKDVDKLTNEIDGLTDEIDKLTNKIDEITDKYQK
;
A
#
# COMPACT_ATOMS: atom_id res chain seq x y z
N MET A 1 51.30 -0.67 15.70
CA MET A 1 51.29 -2.05 15.19
C MET A 1 51.03 -1.99 13.70
N LEU A 2 51.89 -2.58 12.87
CA LEU A 2 51.64 -2.75 11.44
C LEU A 2 50.78 -4.00 11.29
N VAL A 3 49.54 -3.86 10.83
CA VAL A 3 48.66 -5.00 10.53
C VAL A 3 49.27 -5.73 9.31
N GLY A 4 49.49 -7.04 9.45
CA GLY A 4 50.07 -7.85 8.37
C GLY A 4 49.10 -8.01 7.20
N LYS A 5 49.61 -8.09 5.96
CA LYS A 5 48.80 -8.24 4.73
C LYS A 5 47.76 -9.37 4.81
N GLY A 6 48.09 -10.48 5.48
CA GLY A 6 47.17 -11.60 5.68
C GLY A 6 45.92 -11.24 6.50
N ALA A 7 46.09 -10.45 7.56
CA ALA A 7 44.98 -10.00 8.40
C ALA A 7 44.08 -8.99 7.68
N VAL A 8 44.65 -8.13 6.82
CA VAL A 8 43.86 -7.21 5.99
C VAL A 8 43.01 -7.97 4.96
N ARG A 9 43.58 -9.01 4.34
CA ARG A 9 42.84 -9.86 3.40
C ARG A 9 41.72 -10.64 4.07
N GLU A 10 41.95 -11.17 5.25
CA GLU A 10 40.92 -11.88 6.02
C GLU A 10 39.77 -10.95 6.39
N MET A 11 40.07 -9.75 6.87
CA MET A 11 39.07 -8.71 7.14
C MET A 11 38.28 -8.33 5.88
N ALA A 12 38.94 -8.16 4.74
CA ALA A 12 38.25 -7.86 3.48
C ALA A 12 37.27 -8.98 3.09
N ASN A 13 37.65 -10.25 3.25
CA ASN A 13 36.76 -11.39 2.98
C ASN A 13 35.56 -11.45 3.93
N GLU A 14 35.73 -11.03 5.19
CA GLU A 14 34.62 -10.94 6.14
C GLU A 14 33.65 -9.80 5.76
N ILE A 15 34.18 -8.66 5.33
CA ILE A 15 33.36 -7.55 4.84
C ILE A 15 32.52 -7.98 3.63
N ASP A 16 33.10 -8.68 2.65
CA ASP A 16 32.33 -9.17 1.48
C ASP A 16 31.18 -10.10 1.87
N LYS A 17 31.36 -10.93 2.91
CA LYS A 17 30.27 -11.77 3.42
C LYS A 17 29.12 -10.92 3.95
N VAL A 18 29.44 -9.89 4.73
CA VAL A 18 28.45 -8.95 5.26
C VAL A 18 27.77 -8.17 4.13
N VAL A 19 28.52 -7.72 3.12
CA VAL A 19 27.96 -7.05 1.94
C VAL A 19 26.96 -7.95 1.22
N ARG A 20 27.32 -9.21 0.96
CA ARG A 20 26.39 -10.18 0.36
C ARG A 20 25.13 -10.41 1.18
N ASP A 21 25.26 -10.43 2.51
CA ASP A 21 24.10 -10.56 3.40
C ASP A 21 23.20 -9.30 3.31
N ILE A 22 23.79 -8.10 3.19
CA ILE A 22 23.06 -6.84 2.98
C ILE A 22 22.31 -6.89 1.64
N ASP A 23 23.01 -7.20 0.54
CA ASP A 23 22.41 -7.29 -0.80
C ASP A 23 21.27 -8.33 -0.84
N GLN A 24 21.45 -9.47 -0.14
CA GLN A 24 20.39 -10.47 -0.04
C GLN A 24 19.16 -9.92 0.71
N ILE A 25 19.36 -9.11 1.74
CA ILE A 25 18.25 -8.50 2.49
C ILE A 25 17.54 -7.45 1.63
N THR A 26 18.27 -6.53 0.99
CA THR A 26 17.67 -5.49 0.15
C THR A 26 16.89 -6.13 -1.00
N GLN A 27 17.55 -6.95 -1.83
CA GLN A 27 16.96 -7.48 -3.06
C GLN A 27 15.92 -8.59 -2.81
N SER A 28 16.22 -9.54 -1.92
CA SER A 28 15.37 -10.73 -1.79
C SER A 28 14.27 -10.58 -0.74
N LYS A 29 14.38 -9.60 0.17
CA LYS A 29 13.40 -9.43 1.25
C LYS A 29 12.71 -8.08 1.18
N ILE A 30 13.44 -6.98 1.11
CA ILE A 30 12.83 -5.65 1.13
C ILE A 30 12.07 -5.41 -0.19
N ASP A 31 12.74 -5.50 -1.33
CA ASP A 31 12.11 -5.25 -2.64
C ASP A 31 10.91 -6.19 -2.87
N ARG A 32 11.06 -7.49 -2.57
CA ARG A 32 9.94 -8.44 -2.70
C ARG A 32 8.75 -8.13 -1.80
N VAL A 33 8.99 -7.57 -0.62
CA VAL A 33 7.90 -7.16 0.29
C VAL A 33 7.27 -5.87 -0.21
N SER A 34 8.04 -4.90 -0.70
CA SER A 34 7.53 -3.69 -1.37
C SER A 34 6.64 -4.06 -2.57
N ASP A 35 7.15 -4.88 -3.49
CA ASP A 35 6.39 -5.38 -4.67
C ASP A 35 5.05 -6.02 -4.27
N LYS A 36 5.07 -6.81 -3.19
CA LYS A 36 3.87 -7.45 -2.67
C LYS A 36 2.89 -6.43 -2.11
N ILE A 37 3.39 -5.45 -1.34
CA ILE A 37 2.56 -4.37 -0.81
C ILE A 37 1.89 -3.63 -1.98
N ASP A 38 2.63 -3.27 -3.02
CA ASP A 38 2.09 -2.56 -4.18
C ASP A 38 1.01 -3.38 -4.91
N SER A 39 1.24 -4.68 -5.08
CA SER A 39 0.24 -5.58 -5.68
C SER A 39 -1.05 -5.64 -4.85
N GLU A 40 -0.94 -5.78 -3.52
CA GLU A 40 -2.08 -5.85 -2.60
C GLU A 40 -2.83 -4.50 -2.56
N LEU A 41 -2.11 -3.38 -2.51
CA LEU A 41 -2.67 -2.03 -2.56
C LEU A 41 -3.43 -1.78 -3.86
N ASN A 42 -2.86 -2.20 -5.00
CA ASN A 42 -3.53 -2.11 -6.29
C ASN A 42 -4.81 -2.96 -6.33
N SER A 43 -4.81 -4.15 -5.73
CA SER A 43 -6.02 -4.97 -5.62
C SER A 43 -7.08 -4.30 -4.73
N CYS A 44 -6.66 -3.82 -3.56
CA CYS A 44 -7.54 -3.10 -2.64
C CYS A 44 -8.16 -1.86 -3.30
N GLY A 45 -7.38 -1.07 -4.05
CA GLY A 45 -7.87 0.09 -4.78
C GLY A 45 -8.96 -0.24 -5.81
N ARG A 46 -8.82 -1.36 -6.53
CA ARG A 46 -9.85 -1.86 -7.46
C ARG A 46 -11.11 -2.30 -6.73
N GLU A 47 -10.97 -3.05 -5.63
CA GLU A 47 -12.11 -3.52 -4.83
C GLU A 47 -12.89 -2.35 -4.22
N LEU A 48 -12.20 -1.34 -3.70
CA LEU A 48 -12.81 -0.12 -3.18
C LEU A 48 -13.56 0.65 -4.28
N THR A 49 -12.99 0.73 -5.48
CA THR A 49 -13.67 1.35 -6.64
C THR A 49 -14.97 0.61 -6.99
N ASN A 50 -14.94 -0.72 -6.96
CA ASN A 50 -16.13 -1.54 -7.20
C ASN A 50 -17.17 -1.38 -6.09
N ALA A 51 -16.74 -1.31 -4.83
CA ALA A 51 -17.61 -1.06 -3.69
C ALA A 51 -18.28 0.32 -3.78
N ALA A 52 -17.53 1.37 -4.11
CA ALA A 52 -18.07 2.71 -4.33
C ALA A 52 -19.10 2.74 -5.48
N SER A 53 -18.81 2.06 -6.59
CA SER A 53 -19.77 1.91 -7.70
C SER A 53 -21.07 1.24 -7.24
N THR A 54 -20.99 0.19 -6.43
CA THR A 54 -22.15 -0.50 -5.86
C THR A 54 -22.94 0.40 -4.91
N LEU A 55 -22.27 1.13 -4.02
CA LEU A 55 -22.92 2.10 -3.13
C LEU A 55 -23.66 3.19 -3.90
N ASN A 56 -23.08 3.68 -5.00
CA ASN A 56 -23.71 4.69 -5.85
C ASN A 56 -25.01 4.21 -6.50
N GLN A 57 -25.21 2.89 -6.65
CA GLN A 57 -26.48 2.32 -7.14
C GLN A 57 -27.59 2.33 -6.09
N ILE A 58 -27.28 2.49 -4.80
CA ILE A 58 -28.30 2.49 -3.74
C ILE A 58 -29.21 3.71 -3.87
N LYS A 59 -28.66 4.88 -4.22
CA LYS A 59 -29.45 6.11 -4.37
C LYS A 59 -30.63 5.96 -5.35
N PRO A 60 -30.45 5.55 -6.62
CA PRO A 60 -31.57 5.42 -7.54
C PRO A 60 -32.57 4.34 -7.12
N LEU A 61 -32.14 3.30 -6.38
CA LEU A 61 -33.06 2.30 -5.81
C LEU A 61 -33.93 2.89 -4.70
N ILE A 62 -33.34 3.70 -3.80
CA ILE A 62 -34.08 4.42 -2.75
C ILE A 62 -35.02 5.46 -3.35
N ASP A 63 -34.56 6.24 -4.35
CA ASP A 63 -35.40 7.22 -5.05
C ASP A 63 -36.63 6.52 -5.66
N ARG A 64 -36.44 5.33 -6.27
CA ARG A 64 -37.53 4.52 -6.82
C ARG A 64 -38.48 3.99 -5.75
N LEU A 65 -37.95 3.51 -4.62
CA LEU A 65 -38.74 3.04 -3.49
C LEU A 65 -39.67 4.14 -2.95
N VAL A 66 -39.11 5.33 -2.72
CA VAL A 66 -39.87 6.49 -2.23
C VAL A 66 -40.92 6.93 -3.26
N ALA A 67 -40.59 6.95 -4.54
CA ALA A 67 -41.53 7.35 -5.59
C ALA A 67 -42.69 6.36 -5.77
N GLN A 68 -42.43 5.05 -5.76
CA GLN A 68 -43.43 4.04 -6.09
C GLN A 68 -44.26 3.60 -4.88
N VAL A 69 -43.59 3.37 -3.74
CA VAL A 69 -44.22 2.89 -2.51
C VAL A 69 -44.62 4.07 -1.64
N GLY A 70 -43.72 5.04 -1.47
CA GLY A 70 -43.96 6.20 -0.62
C GLY A 70 -45.18 7.02 -1.06
N GLN A 71 -45.38 7.29 -2.35
CA GLN A 71 -46.50 8.14 -2.79
C GLN A 71 -47.89 7.49 -2.69
N ASN A 72 -47.98 6.16 -2.80
CA ASN A 72 -49.26 5.44 -2.83
C ASN A 72 -49.64 4.79 -1.50
N ALA A 73 -48.80 4.93 -0.46
CA ALA A 73 -49.02 4.30 0.83
C ALA A 73 -49.81 5.21 1.79
N PRO A 74 -50.46 4.67 2.84
CA PRO A 74 -51.05 5.48 3.91
C PRO A 74 -50.01 6.37 4.61
N ASP A 75 -50.41 7.53 5.13
CA ASP A 75 -49.52 8.57 5.69
C ASP A 75 -48.42 8.03 6.61
N HIS A 76 -48.77 7.16 7.56
CA HIS A 76 -47.81 6.60 8.52
C HIS A 76 -46.72 5.75 7.84
N VAL A 77 -47.05 5.07 6.75
CA VAL A 77 -46.09 4.31 5.94
C VAL A 77 -45.21 5.26 5.13
N GLN A 78 -45.77 6.33 4.57
CA GLN A 78 -44.98 7.32 3.82
C GLN A 78 -43.88 7.94 4.69
N VAL A 79 -44.25 8.32 5.92
CA VAL A 79 -43.32 8.89 6.91
C VAL A 79 -42.23 7.88 7.25
N LEU A 80 -42.60 6.62 7.53
CA LEU A 80 -41.64 5.58 7.87
C LEU A 80 -40.66 5.29 6.71
N VAL A 81 -41.18 5.13 5.48
CA VAL A 81 -40.36 4.89 4.28
C VAL A 81 -39.40 6.05 4.03
N THR A 82 -39.86 7.29 4.17
CA THR A 82 -39.03 8.47 3.98
C THR A 82 -37.93 8.56 5.05
N SER A 83 -38.26 8.28 6.31
CA SER A 83 -37.29 8.27 7.41
C SER A 83 -36.21 7.21 7.20
N ILE A 84 -36.59 5.98 6.83
CA ILE A 84 -35.64 4.89 6.56
C ILE A 84 -34.78 5.23 5.34
N ALA A 85 -35.38 5.76 4.27
CA ALA A 85 -34.65 6.18 3.08
C ALA A 85 -33.58 7.22 3.41
N GLN A 86 -33.90 8.22 4.23
CA GLN A 86 -32.95 9.23 4.68
C GLN A 86 -31.81 8.61 5.53
N GLU A 87 -32.14 7.70 6.45
CA GLU A 87 -31.13 7.03 7.27
C GLU A 87 -30.17 6.18 6.42
N VAL A 88 -30.72 5.39 5.50
CA VAL A 88 -29.93 4.59 4.55
C VAL A 88 -29.02 5.50 3.73
N MET A 89 -29.54 6.58 3.16
CA MET A 89 -28.74 7.51 2.37
C MET A 89 -27.63 8.17 3.18
N SER A 90 -27.88 8.52 4.45
CA SER A 90 -26.86 9.05 5.36
C SER A 90 -25.71 8.04 5.55
N LYS A 91 -26.03 6.76 5.80
CA LYS A 91 -25.02 5.69 5.92
C LYS A 91 -24.27 5.44 4.62
N VAL A 92 -24.94 5.51 3.47
CA VAL A 92 -24.32 5.36 2.14
C VAL A 92 -23.28 6.47 1.90
N VAL A 93 -23.64 7.72 2.20
CA VAL A 93 -22.72 8.86 2.08
C VAL A 93 -21.52 8.70 3.00
N ALA A 94 -21.75 8.31 4.26
CA ALA A 94 -20.67 8.07 5.22
C ALA A 94 -19.73 6.93 4.75
N ALA A 95 -20.29 5.82 4.26
CA ALA A 95 -19.52 4.71 3.71
C ALA A 95 -18.71 5.13 2.47
N GLY A 96 -19.28 5.95 1.59
CA GLY A 96 -18.57 6.52 0.44
C GLY A 96 -17.38 7.38 0.89
N GLY A 97 -17.57 8.24 1.90
CA GLY A 97 -16.48 9.04 2.47
C GLY A 97 -15.35 8.20 3.07
N ASN A 98 -15.69 7.10 3.76
CA ASN A 98 -14.70 6.17 4.29
C ASN A 98 -13.91 5.47 3.17
N ILE A 99 -14.57 5.10 2.07
CA ILE A 99 -13.89 4.52 0.89
C ILE A 99 -12.90 5.53 0.30
N ASP A 100 -13.31 6.78 0.13
CA ASP A 100 -12.43 7.84 -0.39
C ASP A 100 -11.20 8.07 0.50
N GLU A 101 -11.36 7.98 1.82
CA GLU A 101 -10.25 8.08 2.77
C GLU A 101 -9.28 6.91 2.64
N VAL A 102 -9.79 5.68 2.57
CA VAL A 102 -8.92 4.50 2.38
C VAL A 102 -8.20 4.57 1.03
N GLN A 103 -8.85 5.06 -0.03
CA GLN A 103 -8.20 5.29 -1.32
C GLN A 103 -7.05 6.31 -1.25
N LYS A 104 -7.16 7.34 -0.40
CA LYS A 104 -6.03 8.26 -0.14
C LYS A 104 -4.91 7.56 0.61
N ASN A 105 -5.24 6.80 1.65
CA ASN A 105 -4.25 6.04 2.42
C ASN A 105 -3.47 5.07 1.53
N ILE A 106 -4.14 4.39 0.58
CA ILE A 106 -3.49 3.54 -0.42
C ILE A 106 -2.43 4.31 -1.20
N LYS A 107 -2.75 5.51 -1.68
CA LYS A 107 -1.80 6.36 -2.43
C LYS A 107 -0.65 6.85 -1.57
N ASP A 108 -0.85 7.02 -0.27
CA ASP A 108 0.22 7.43 0.62
C ASP A 108 1.16 6.26 0.93
N VAL A 109 0.63 5.04 1.09
CA VAL A 109 1.48 3.84 1.22
C VAL A 109 2.26 3.57 -0.06
N ASP A 110 1.65 3.76 -1.24
CA ASP A 110 2.33 3.66 -2.55
C ASP A 110 3.53 4.62 -2.65
N LYS A 111 3.45 5.84 -2.08
CA LYS A 111 4.61 6.74 -2.01
C LYS A 111 5.71 6.20 -1.09
N LEU A 112 5.33 5.57 0.02
CA LEU A 112 6.28 5.00 0.98
C LEU A 112 7.01 3.79 0.41
N THR A 113 6.34 2.93 -0.38
CA THR A 113 6.99 1.82 -1.08
C THR A 113 7.98 2.33 -2.12
N ASN A 114 7.61 3.35 -2.91
CA ASN A 114 8.55 4.02 -3.82
C ASN A 114 9.76 4.65 -3.11
N GLU A 115 9.58 5.20 -1.90
CA GLU A 115 10.69 5.72 -1.09
C GLU A 115 11.61 4.59 -0.61
N ILE A 116 11.05 3.44 -0.22
CA ILE A 116 11.80 2.24 0.14
C ILE A 116 12.66 1.77 -1.05
N ASP A 117 12.12 1.73 -2.26
CA ASP A 117 12.86 1.33 -3.46
C ASP A 117 14.03 2.29 -3.73
N GLY A 118 13.83 3.60 -3.52
CA GLY A 118 14.91 4.58 -3.61
C GLY A 118 16.02 4.34 -2.57
N LEU A 119 15.65 3.92 -1.35
CA LEU A 119 16.61 3.60 -0.31
C LEU A 119 17.37 2.30 -0.61
N THR A 120 16.72 1.27 -1.16
CA THR A 120 17.41 0.03 -1.56
C THR A 120 18.40 0.28 -2.69
N ASP A 121 18.04 1.12 -3.67
CA ASP A 121 18.95 1.62 -4.72
C ASP A 121 20.18 2.36 -4.16
N GLU A 122 20.02 3.13 -3.08
CA GLU A 122 21.14 3.81 -2.42
C GLU A 122 22.05 2.84 -1.67
N ILE A 123 21.47 1.84 -1.00
CA ILE A 123 22.23 0.78 -0.33
C ILE A 123 23.05 0.00 -1.35
N ASP A 124 22.45 -0.39 -2.47
CA ASP A 124 23.13 -1.12 -3.54
C ASP A 124 24.33 -0.32 -4.09
N LYS A 125 24.22 1.01 -4.21
CA LYS A 125 25.37 1.85 -4.60
C LYS A 125 26.48 1.87 -3.56
N LEU A 126 26.15 1.77 -2.28
CA LEU A 126 27.12 1.75 -1.19
C LEU A 126 27.80 0.39 -1.06
N THR A 127 27.06 -0.71 -1.20
CA THR A 127 27.62 -2.07 -1.17
C THR A 127 28.58 -2.30 -2.33
N ASN A 128 28.22 -1.87 -3.54
CA ASN A 128 29.13 -1.88 -4.69
C ASN A 128 30.45 -1.11 -4.44
N LYS A 129 30.39 0.04 -3.75
CA LYS A 129 31.61 0.79 -3.38
C LYS A 129 32.47 0.05 -2.36
N ILE A 130 31.84 -0.67 -1.43
CA ILE A 130 32.57 -1.48 -0.45
C ILE A 130 33.29 -2.62 -1.16
N ASP A 131 32.62 -3.30 -2.08
CA ASP A 131 33.22 -4.37 -2.91
C ASP A 131 34.44 -3.86 -3.70
N GLU A 132 34.34 -2.69 -4.35
CA GLU A 132 35.48 -2.08 -5.04
C GLU A 132 36.68 -1.77 -4.11
N ILE A 133 36.41 -1.51 -2.82
CA ILE A 133 37.44 -1.26 -1.81
C ILE A 133 38.05 -2.58 -1.36
N THR A 134 37.25 -3.58 -0.98
CA THR A 134 37.74 -4.87 -0.48
C THR A 134 38.53 -5.62 -1.55
N ASP A 135 38.10 -5.56 -2.81
CA ASP A 135 38.81 -6.12 -3.97
C ASP A 135 40.26 -5.62 -4.10
N LYS A 136 40.55 -4.39 -3.67
CA LYS A 136 41.91 -3.83 -3.71
C LYS A 136 42.84 -4.46 -2.67
N TYR A 137 42.28 -4.97 -1.58
CA TYR A 137 43.02 -5.55 -0.46
C TYR A 137 43.07 -7.08 -0.47
N GLN A 138 42.33 -7.72 -1.37
CA GLN A 138 42.33 -9.17 -1.55
C GLN A 138 43.30 -9.68 -2.62
N LYS A 139 43.83 -8.78 -3.45
CA LYS A 139 44.85 -9.06 -4.48
C LYS A 139 46.24 -9.33 -3.90
#